data_AF-T0NI96-F1
#
_entry.id   AF-T0NI96-F1
#
_cell.length_a   1.000
_cell.length_b   1.000
_cell.length_c   1.000
_cell.angle_alpha   90.00
_cell.angle_beta   90.00
_cell.angle_gamma   90.00
#
_symmetry.space_group_name_H-M   'P 1'
#
loop_
_entity.id
_entity.type
_entity.pdbx_description
1 polymer ?
#
loop_
_entity_poly.entity_id
_entity_poly.type
_entity_poly.pdbx_seq_one_letter_code
_entity_poly.pdbx_strand_id
1 'polypeptide(L)'
;MLGKTDAIEVGKKFINFPFLRFVAVDDEIIRRSQVIRERYHLKPRDSIHLSCALERNISEIITDDTDFDGIKEIIRVPVKH
;
A
#
# COMPACT_ATOMS: atom_id res chain seq x y z
N MET A 1 1.64 -7.48 23.92
CA MET A 1 1.46 -8.35 22.73
C MET A 1 0.03 -8.85 22.74
N LEU A 2 -0.68 -8.72 21.63
CA LEU A 2 -1.97 -9.38 21.43
C LEU A 2 -1.75 -10.90 21.44
N GLY A 3 -2.63 -11.66 22.10
CA GLY A 3 -2.57 -13.12 22.07
C GLY A 3 -2.95 -13.68 20.69
N LYS A 4 -2.71 -14.98 20.46
CA LYS A 4 -3.09 -15.66 19.20
C LYS A 4 -4.58 -15.44 18.86
N THR A 5 -5.45 -15.54 19.86
CA THR A 5 -6.90 -15.35 19.71
C THR A 5 -7.22 -13.92 19.27
N ASP A 6 -6.60 -12.93 19.90
CA ASP A 6 -6.83 -11.52 19.56
C ASP A 6 -6.37 -11.19 18.14
N ALA A 7 -5.22 -11.75 17.72
CA ALA A 7 -4.71 -11.60 16.36
C ALA A 7 -5.67 -12.17 15.30
N ILE A 8 -6.26 -13.35 15.58
CA ILE A 8 -7.28 -13.96 14.71
C ILE A 8 -8.52 -13.07 14.61
N GLU A 9 -9.00 -12.53 15.74
CA GLU A 9 -10.18 -11.67 15.76
C GLU A 9 -9.94 -10.33 15.06
N VAL A 10 -8.76 -9.72 15.21
CA VAL A 10 -8.37 -8.51 14.46
C VAL A 10 -8.33 -8.80 12.96
N GLY A 11 -7.75 -9.93 12.54
CA GLY A 11 -7.73 -10.35 11.14
C GLY A 11 -9.14 -10.48 10.55
N LYS A 12 -10.06 -11.11 11.27
CA LYS A 12 -11.47 -11.22 10.86
C LYS A 12 -12.13 -9.85 10.69
N LYS A 13 -11.89 -8.92 11.63
CA LYS A 13 -12.43 -7.55 11.55
C LYS A 13 -11.88 -6.79 10.35
N PHE A 14 -10.58 -6.92 10.08
CA PHE A 14 -9.93 -6.27 8.94
C PHE A 14 -10.50 -6.75 7.60
N ILE A 15 -10.63 -8.06 7.41
CA ILE A 15 -11.16 -8.65 6.17
C ILE A 15 -12.62 -8.24 5.92
N ASN A 16 -13.41 -8.12 6.99
CA ASN A 16 -14.83 -7.74 6.90
C ASN A 16 -15.08 -6.23 7.06
N PHE A 17 -14.04 -5.39 7.00
CA PHE A 17 -14.20 -3.96 7.18
C PHE A 17 -15.06 -3.36 6.06
N PRO A 18 -16.13 -2.62 6.37
CA PRO A 18 -17.05 -2.12 5.35
C PRO A 18 -16.33 -1.13 4.45
N PHE A 19 -16.63 -1.20 3.15
CA PHE A 19 -16.05 -0.34 2.11
C PHE A 19 -14.53 -0.48 1.91
N LEU A 20 -13.88 -1.49 2.52
CA LEU A 20 -12.51 -1.88 2.19
C LEU A 20 -12.50 -2.73 0.91
N ARG A 21 -11.65 -2.36 -0.05
CA ARG A 21 -11.43 -3.14 -1.28
C ARG A 21 -10.00 -3.64 -1.33
N PHE A 22 -9.85 -4.94 -1.52
CA PHE A 22 -8.55 -5.57 -1.75
C PHE A 22 -8.16 -5.43 -3.23
N VAL A 23 -6.93 -5.00 -3.48
CA VAL A 23 -6.36 -4.95 -4.84
C VAL A 23 -5.49 -6.19 -5.02
N ALA A 24 -5.79 -6.98 -6.05
CA ALA A 24 -4.98 -8.13 -6.42
C ALA A 24 -3.64 -7.69 -7.01
N VAL A 25 -2.59 -8.43 -6.70
CA VAL A 25 -1.26 -8.27 -7.28
C VAL A 25 -1.08 -9.33 -8.35
N ASP A 26 -0.88 -8.91 -9.58
CA ASP A 26 -0.59 -9.77 -10.73
C ASP A 26 0.81 -9.51 -11.28
N ASP A 27 1.19 -10.25 -12.32
CA ASP A 27 2.52 -10.14 -12.92
C ASP A 27 2.81 -8.74 -13.49
N GLU A 28 1.79 -8.00 -13.92
CA GLU A 28 1.95 -6.64 -14.45
C GLU A 28 2.27 -5.65 -13.32
N ILE A 29 1.55 -5.76 -12.21
CA ILE A 29 1.87 -5.01 -10.98
C ILE A 29 3.30 -5.28 -10.54
N ILE A 30 3.73 -6.55 -10.56
CA ILE A 30 5.10 -6.94 -10.18
C ILE A 30 6.14 -6.33 -11.13
N ARG A 31 5.96 -6.44 -12.46
CA ARG A 31 6.87 -5.84 -13.44
C ARG A 31 7.00 -4.33 -13.25
N ARG A 32 5.88 -3.62 -13.08
CA ARG A 32 5.88 -2.17 -12.86
C ARG A 32 6.52 -1.79 -11.51
N SER A 33 6.33 -2.60 -10.48
CA SER A 33 6.95 -2.36 -9.17
C SER A 33 8.48 -2.33 -9.25
N GLN A 34 9.09 -3.16 -10.11
CA GLN A 34 10.53 -3.14 -10.34
C GLN A 34 10.99 -1.80 -10.93
N VAL A 35 10.28 -1.29 -11.95
CA VAL A 35 10.59 0.01 -12.58
C VAL A 35 10.43 1.17 -11.58
N ILE A 36 9.36 1.13 -10.77
CA ILE A 36 9.13 2.10 -9.69
C ILE A 36 10.28 2.10 -8.69
N ARG A 37 10.72 0.91 -8.28
CA ARG A 37 11.83 0.74 -7.34
C ARG A 37 13.15 1.25 -7.91
N GLU A 38 13.42 1.04 -9.19
CA GLU A 38 14.61 1.59 -9.85
C GLU A 38 14.57 3.12 -9.91
N ARG A 39 13.40 3.71 -10.12
CA ARG A 39 13.21 5.17 -10.20
C ARG A 39 13.27 5.87 -8.85
N TYR A 40 12.60 5.31 -7.85
CA TYR A 40 12.35 5.98 -6.56
C TYR A 40 13.06 5.32 -5.38
N HIS A 41 13.80 4.22 -5.62
CA HIS A 41 14.54 3.48 -4.59
C HIS A 41 13.68 2.97 -3.42
N LEU A 42 12.38 2.81 -3.65
CA LEU A 42 11.44 2.27 -2.67
C LEU A 42 11.79 0.83 -2.27
N LYS A 43 11.42 0.46 -1.03
CA LYS A 43 11.49 -0.94 -0.59
C LYS A 43 10.55 -1.81 -1.46
N PRO A 44 10.79 -3.13 -1.56
CA PRO A 44 9.98 -4.00 -2.42
C PRO A 44 8.46 -3.86 -2.20
N ARG A 45 7.99 -3.91 -0.95
CA ARG A 45 6.56 -3.81 -0.64
C ARG A 45 5.98 -2.46 -1.00
N ASP A 46 6.71 -1.39 -0.74
CA ASP A 46 6.28 -0.02 -1.00
C ASP A 46 6.14 0.22 -2.51
N SER A 47 7.06 -0.33 -3.30
CA SER A 47 6.97 -0.30 -4.77
C SER A 47 5.77 -1.08 -5.32
N ILE A 48 5.39 -2.21 -4.70
CA ILE A 48 4.18 -2.96 -5.06
C ILE A 48 2.92 -2.17 -4.70
N HIS A 49 2.88 -1.57 -3.50
CA HIS A 49 1.76 -0.72 -3.10
C HIS A 49 1.55 0.47 -4.05
N LEU A 50 2.64 1.15 -4.42
CA LEU A 50 2.57 2.23 -5.40
C LEU A 50 2.12 1.73 -6.78
N SER A 51 2.67 0.60 -7.25
CA SER A 51 2.24 -0.01 -8.52
C SER A 51 0.73 -0.29 -8.55
N CYS A 52 0.19 -0.87 -7.48
CA CYS A 52 -1.25 -1.11 -7.30
C CYS A 52 -2.08 0.19 -7.32
N ALA A 53 -1.61 1.24 -6.64
CA ALA A 53 -2.30 2.52 -6.59
C ALA A 53 -2.39 3.14 -7.99
N LEU A 54 -1.28 3.17 -8.73
CA LEU A 54 -1.21 3.74 -10.07
C LEU A 54 -2.06 2.97 -11.09
N GLU A 55 -2.10 1.63 -11.02
CA GLU A 55 -2.99 0.81 -11.88
C GLU A 55 -4.48 1.16 -11.68
N ARG A 56 -4.84 1.61 -10.48
CA ARG A 56 -6.21 2.00 -10.13
C ARG A 56 -6.47 3.50 -10.24
N ASN A 57 -5.56 4.26 -10.83
CA ASN A 57 -5.61 5.73 -10.91
C ASN A 57 -5.80 6.39 -9.53
N ILE A 58 -5.22 5.80 -8.49
CA ILE A 58 -5.22 6.35 -7.13
C ILE A 58 -3.98 7.24 -7.00
N SER A 59 -4.23 8.54 -6.79
CA SER A 59 -3.20 9.56 -6.65
C SER A 59 -2.96 10.00 -5.20
N GLU A 60 -3.64 9.41 -4.22
CA GLU A 60 -3.48 9.72 -2.80
C GLU A 60 -3.15 8.45 -2.01
N ILE A 61 -2.08 8.50 -1.23
CA ILE A 61 -1.66 7.39 -0.37
C ILE A 61 -1.63 7.88 1.08
N ILE A 62 -2.45 7.26 1.92
CA ILE A 62 -2.48 7.54 3.36
C ILE A 62 -1.36 6.73 4.02
N THR A 63 -0.32 7.41 4.50
CA THR A 63 0.83 6.78 5.17
C THR A 63 1.68 7.82 5.91
N ASP A 64 2.26 7.38 7.03
CA ASP A 64 3.29 8.12 7.76
C ASP A 64 4.71 7.80 7.27
N ASP A 65 4.85 6.88 6.30
CA ASP A 65 6.14 6.55 5.69
C ASP A 65 6.59 7.67 4.73
N THR A 66 7.64 8.39 5.11
CA THR A 66 8.21 9.51 4.35
C THR A 66 8.92 9.05 3.08
N ASP A 67 9.17 7.75 2.88
CA ASP A 67 9.77 7.25 1.63
C ASP A 67 8.87 7.54 0.40
N PHE A 68 7.59 7.85 0.62
CA PHE A 68 6.64 8.24 -0.43
C PHE A 68 6.67 9.75 -0.78
N ASP A 69 7.47 10.56 -0.07
CA ASP A 69 7.60 11.98 -0.35
C ASP A 69 8.32 12.22 -1.70
N GLY A 70 7.85 13.20 -2.48
CA GLY A 70 8.47 13.60 -3.75
C GLY A 70 8.17 12.69 -4.95
N ILE A 71 7.35 11.65 -4.78
CA ILE A 71 6.85 10.82 -5.89
C ILE A 71 5.84 11.63 -6.70
N LYS A 72 6.09 11.80 -8.00
CA LYS A 72 5.33 12.73 -8.84
C LYS A 72 3.89 12.30 -9.09
N GLU A 73 3.65 11.00 -9.08
CA GLU A 73 2.37 10.39 -9.46
C GLU A 73 1.35 10.36 -8.31
N ILE A 74 1.78 10.62 -7.06
CA ILE A 74 0.93 10.53 -5.87
C ILE A 74 1.16 11.69 -4.89
N ILE A 75 0.20 11.90 -4.01
CA ILE A 75 0.27 12.78 -2.85
C ILE A 75 0.26 11.91 -1.60
N ARG A 76 1.27 12.08 -0.74
CA ARG A 76 1.29 11.44 0.58
C ARG A 76 0.40 12.21 1.55
N VAL A 77 -0.52 11.51 2.20
CA VAL A 77 -1.40 12.04 3.25
C VAL A 77 -1.02 11.38 4.58
N PRO A 78 -0.50 12.13 5.56
CA PRO A 78 -0.20 11.58 6.89
C PRO A 78 -1.47 11.04 7.58
N VAL A 79 -1.30 10.02 8.42
CA VAL A 79 -2.41 9.48 9.22
C VAL A 79 -2.79 10.52 10.28
N LYS A 80 -4.07 10.87 10.37
CA LYS A 80 -4.56 11.72 11.47
C LYS A 80 -4.74 10.86 12.71
N HIS A 81 -4.04 11.22 13.79
CA HIS A 81 -4.22 10.64 15.12
C HIS A 81 -5.44 11.23 15.82
#